data_AF-A0A967MZ34-F1
#
_entry.id   AF-A0A967MZ34-F1
#
_cell.length_a   1.000
_cell.length_b   1.000
_cell.length_c   1.000
_cell.angle_alpha   90.00
_cell.angle_beta   90.00
_cell.angle_gamma   90.00
#
_symmetry.space_group_name_H-M   'P 1'
#
loop_
_entity.id
_entity.type
_entity.pdbx_description
1 polymer ?
#
loop_
_entity_poly.entity_id
_entity_poly.type
_entity_poly.pdbx_seq_one_letter_code
_entity_poly.pdbx_strand_id
1 'polypeptide(L)'
;MAGPLDGVRVLEVANFLAAPACAAVMADLGADVVKVEPPDGDVYRGNRTVRPGETMNFGFAQDNRGKRAITLDLDQPRAREVVSRLAARADVFVTNLTPPRLERFGLGFEELRADQPSIVYALLTGYGSTGADAHRSGFDSTAYMARSGVMDLIGEAGTPPVQSRAGQGDHPTAMSLLS
;
A
#
# COMPACT_ATOMS: atom_id res chain seq x y z
N MET A 1 11.28 -20.55 7.25
CA MET A 1 11.66 -21.30 6.03
C MET A 1 12.12 -20.25 5.05
N ALA A 2 13.30 -20.38 4.44
CA ALA A 2 13.78 -19.39 3.47
C ALA A 2 12.91 -19.48 2.20
N GLY A 3 12.43 -18.34 1.72
CA GLY A 3 11.63 -18.23 0.49
C GLY A 3 12.40 -17.51 -0.64
N PRO A 4 11.78 -17.31 -1.82
CA PRO A 4 12.44 -16.67 -2.95
C PRO A 4 12.95 -15.24 -2.71
N LEU A 5 12.41 -14.53 -1.70
CA LEU A 5 12.84 -13.19 -1.30
C LEU A 5 13.62 -13.20 0.02
N ASP A 6 14.18 -14.35 0.42
CA ASP A 6 15.06 -14.40 1.60
C ASP A 6 16.24 -13.43 1.46
N GLY A 7 16.48 -12.64 2.50
CA GLY A 7 17.51 -11.60 2.52
C GLY A 7 17.07 -10.24 1.94
N VAL A 8 15.92 -10.16 1.25
CA VAL A 8 15.37 -8.89 0.74
C VAL A 8 14.72 -8.10 1.89
N ARG A 9 15.01 -6.81 1.96
CA ARG A 9 14.42 -5.88 2.92
C ARG A 9 13.44 -4.93 2.26
N VAL A 10 12.24 -4.85 2.80
CA VAL A 10 11.17 -4.00 2.28
C VAL A 10 10.79 -2.96 3.31
N LEU A 11 10.76 -1.70 2.90
CA LEU A 11 10.18 -0.60 3.67
C LEU A 11 8.81 -0.24 3.07
N GLU A 12 7.75 -0.47 3.83
CA GLU A 12 6.39 -0.14 3.43
C GLU A 12 5.95 1.16 4.12
N VAL A 13 5.62 2.17 3.32
CA VAL A 13 4.94 3.40 3.76
C VAL A 13 3.62 3.50 2.99
N ALA A 14 2.66 2.68 3.39
CA ALA A 14 1.37 2.52 2.71
C ALA A 14 0.23 2.36 3.73
N ASN A 15 -0.99 2.63 3.28
CA ASN A 15 -2.21 2.42 4.07
C ASN A 15 -3.23 1.58 3.29
N PHE A 16 -4.29 1.10 3.95
CA PHE A 16 -5.36 0.31 3.31
C PHE A 16 -4.89 -1.06 2.78
N LEU A 17 -5.24 -1.44 1.54
CA LEU A 17 -5.20 -2.83 1.09
C LEU A 17 -4.17 -3.08 -0.01
N ALA A 18 -4.25 -2.41 -1.17
CA ALA A 18 -3.52 -2.83 -2.38
C ALA A 18 -1.98 -2.91 -2.20
N ALA A 19 -1.34 -1.82 -1.78
CA ALA A 19 0.11 -1.81 -1.54
C ALA A 19 0.51 -2.67 -0.32
N PRO A 20 -0.22 -2.62 0.82
CA PRO A 20 0.03 -3.55 1.94
C PRO A 20 -0.08 -5.03 1.54
N ALA A 21 -1.05 -5.43 0.71
CA ALA A 21 -1.21 -6.79 0.25
C ALA A 21 0.00 -7.26 -0.57
N CYS A 22 0.55 -6.39 -1.43
CA CYS A 22 1.78 -6.68 -2.17
C CYS A 22 2.94 -6.97 -1.21
N ALA A 23 3.17 -6.09 -0.23
CA ALA A 23 4.21 -6.26 0.77
C ALA A 23 3.98 -7.48 1.69
N ALA A 24 2.72 -7.86 1.97
CA ALA A 24 2.41 -9.07 2.72
C ALA A 24 2.79 -10.33 1.93
N VAL A 25 2.55 -10.35 0.61
CA VAL A 25 3.02 -11.45 -0.23
C VAL A 25 4.55 -11.49 -0.28
N MET A 26 5.23 -10.33 -0.30
CA MET A 26 6.70 -10.30 -0.18
C MET A 26 7.18 -10.92 1.14
N ALA A 27 6.50 -10.65 2.25
CA ALA A 27 6.81 -11.26 3.55
C ALA A 27 6.59 -12.79 3.53
N ASP A 28 5.49 -13.26 2.94
CA ASP A 28 5.23 -14.70 2.76
C ASP A 28 6.32 -15.40 1.91
N LEU A 29 6.90 -14.66 0.95
CA LEU A 29 8.00 -15.13 0.11
C LEU A 29 9.38 -15.00 0.79
N GLY A 30 9.45 -14.55 2.05
CA GLY A 30 10.65 -14.53 2.87
C GLY A 30 11.32 -13.17 3.06
N ALA A 31 10.75 -12.09 2.53
CA ALA A 31 11.32 -10.75 2.73
C ALA A 31 11.13 -10.26 4.17
N ASP A 32 12.09 -9.46 4.67
CA ASP A 32 11.94 -8.73 5.92
C ASP A 32 11.22 -7.40 5.67
N VAL A 33 9.93 -7.36 6.02
CA VAL A 33 9.05 -6.23 5.74
C VAL A 33 8.84 -5.40 7.00
N VAL A 34 9.20 -4.11 6.91
CA VAL A 34 8.92 -3.10 7.95
C VAL A 34 7.88 -2.13 7.43
N LYS A 35 6.70 -2.11 8.07
CA LYS A 35 5.64 -1.14 7.82
C LYS A 35 5.79 0.07 8.74
N VAL A 36 5.77 1.25 8.16
CA VAL A 36 5.71 2.53 8.87
C VAL A 36 4.25 2.95 8.98
N GLU A 37 3.78 3.13 10.21
CA GLU A 37 2.41 3.54 10.51
C GLU A 37 2.37 4.88 11.26
N PRO A 38 1.35 5.72 11.06
CA PRO A 38 1.16 6.91 11.88
C PRO A 38 0.83 6.52 13.35
N PRO A 39 0.85 7.47 14.30
CA PRO A 39 0.54 7.22 15.71
C PRO A 39 -0.78 6.48 15.96
N ASP A 40 -1.80 6.79 15.17
CA ASP A 40 -3.12 6.16 15.26
C ASP A 40 -3.21 4.80 14.53
N GLY A 41 -2.11 4.37 13.90
CA GLY A 41 -2.03 3.17 13.07
C GLY A 41 -2.60 3.37 11.67
N ASP A 42 -2.44 2.36 10.81
CA ASP A 42 -3.11 2.29 9.52
C ASP A 42 -4.63 2.45 9.72
N VAL A 43 -5.25 3.35 8.94
CA VAL A 43 -6.69 3.63 8.98
C VAL A 43 -7.52 2.35 8.88
N TYR A 44 -7.02 1.35 8.16
CA TYR A 44 -7.73 0.08 7.98
C TYR A 44 -7.82 -0.75 9.27
N ARG A 45 -6.96 -0.52 10.27
CA ARG A 45 -7.09 -1.14 11.61
C ARG A 45 -8.42 -0.78 12.27
N GLY A 46 -8.86 0.47 12.11
CA GLY A 46 -10.12 0.98 12.65
C GLY A 46 -11.36 0.59 11.85
N ASN A 47 -11.19 0.15 10.59
CA ASN A 47 -12.28 -0.29 9.72
C ASN A 47 -12.73 -1.71 10.10
N ARG A 48 -13.46 -1.78 11.21
CA ARG A 48 -13.93 -3.01 11.85
C ARG A 48 -15.22 -3.49 11.20
N THR A 49 -15.14 -4.43 10.26
CA THR A 49 -16.25 -5.38 10.01
C THR A 49 -16.14 -6.53 11.01
N VAL A 50 -16.09 -6.18 12.29
CA VAL A 50 -15.88 -7.14 13.37
C VAL A 50 -17.18 -7.87 13.61
N ARG A 51 -17.20 -9.18 13.37
CA ARG A 51 -18.36 -9.98 13.77
C ARG A 51 -18.49 -9.91 15.29
N PRO A 52 -19.71 -9.99 15.86
CA PRO A 52 -19.87 -9.99 17.31
C PRO A 52 -18.95 -11.02 17.98
N GLY A 53 -18.09 -10.56 18.89
CA GLY A 53 -17.13 -11.41 19.62
C GLY A 53 -15.72 -11.48 19.03
N GLU A 54 -15.47 -10.93 17.83
CA GLU A 54 -14.11 -10.84 17.29
C GLU A 54 -13.37 -9.63 17.88
N THR A 55 -12.09 -9.79 18.22
CA THR A 55 -11.24 -8.69 18.71
C THR A 55 -10.26 -8.21 17.65
N MET A 56 -9.97 -9.07 16.66
CA MET A 56 -9.02 -8.84 15.58
C MET A 56 -9.73 -8.34 14.32
N ASN A 57 -9.12 -7.36 13.65
CA ASN A 57 -9.54 -6.94 12.33
C ASN A 57 -8.91 -7.87 11.29
N PHE A 58 -9.67 -8.85 10.80
CA PHE A 58 -9.20 -9.82 9.82
C PHE A 58 -8.80 -9.20 8.49
N GLY A 59 -9.47 -8.12 8.06
CA GLY A 59 -9.08 -7.40 6.84
C GLY A 59 -7.67 -6.82 6.98
N PHE A 60 -7.40 -6.12 8.09
CA PHE A 60 -6.06 -5.62 8.36
C PHE A 60 -5.04 -6.76 8.49
N ALA A 61 -5.38 -7.82 9.24
CA ALA A 61 -4.47 -8.95 9.50
C ALA A 61 -4.09 -9.69 8.21
N GLN A 62 -5.03 -9.83 7.27
CA GLN A 62 -4.77 -10.43 5.98
C GLN A 62 -3.65 -9.68 5.26
N ASP A 63 -3.80 -8.38 5.05
CA ASP A 63 -2.88 -7.60 4.21
C ASP A 63 -1.64 -7.10 4.97
N ASN A 64 -1.48 -7.48 6.24
CA ASN A 64 -0.33 -7.08 7.08
C ASN A 64 0.34 -8.24 7.84
N ARG A 65 -0.03 -9.48 7.55
CA ARG A 65 0.64 -10.68 8.08
C ARG A 65 2.14 -10.66 7.77
N GLY A 66 2.93 -11.24 8.66
CA GLY A 66 4.38 -11.42 8.50
C GLY A 66 5.22 -10.14 8.67
N LYS A 67 4.61 -8.95 8.70
CA LYS A 67 5.32 -7.67 8.78
C LYS A 67 5.69 -7.31 10.22
N ARG A 68 6.80 -6.59 10.37
CA ARG A 68 7.11 -5.80 11.56
C ARG A 68 6.57 -4.40 11.35
N ALA A 69 6.03 -3.77 12.39
CA ALA A 69 5.52 -2.41 12.30
C ALA A 69 6.33 -1.46 13.20
N ILE A 70 6.55 -0.25 12.72
CA ILE A 70 7.06 0.86 13.53
C ILE A 70 6.09 2.04 13.41
N THR A 71 5.94 2.77 14.51
CA THR A 71 5.13 3.97 14.55
C THR A 71 5.99 5.20 14.29
N LEU A 72 5.62 6.02 13.30
CA LEU A 72 6.27 7.26 12.96
C LEU A 72 5.26 8.29 12.44
N ASP A 73 5.20 9.44 13.09
CA ASP A 73 4.44 10.58 12.60
C ASP A 73 5.25 11.32 11.50
N LEU A 74 4.83 11.16 10.24
CA LEU A 74 5.50 11.76 9.08
C LEU A 74 5.38 13.29 9.04
N ASP A 75 4.49 13.89 9.83
CA ASP A 75 4.37 15.35 9.94
C ASP A 75 5.47 15.96 10.82
N GLN A 76 6.23 15.15 11.56
CA GLN A 76 7.32 15.63 12.39
C GLN A 76 8.56 15.99 11.56
N PRO A 77 9.27 17.09 11.89
CA PRO A 77 10.47 17.50 11.15
C PRO A 77 11.57 16.43 11.07
N ARG A 78 11.67 15.56 12.08
CA ARG A 78 12.67 14.48 12.14
C ARG A 78 12.23 13.19 11.45
N ALA A 79 10.97 13.08 11.04
CA ALA A 79 10.45 11.85 10.45
C ALA A 79 11.14 11.49 9.14
N ARG A 80 11.42 12.50 8.30
CA ARG A 80 12.15 12.31 7.04
C ARG A 80 13.51 11.66 7.25
N GLU A 81 14.26 12.11 8.27
CA GLU A 81 15.56 11.53 8.60
C GLU A 81 15.44 10.05 9.01
N VAL A 82 14.40 9.71 9.80
CA VAL A 82 14.14 8.33 10.19
C VAL A 82 13.80 7.47 8.98
N VAL A 83 12.89 7.93 8.11
CA VAL A 83 12.50 7.17 6.90
C VAL A 83 13.66 7.03 5.93
N SER A 84 14.45 8.08 5.70
CA SER A 84 15.66 8.02 4.85
C SER A 84 16.65 6.98 5.37
N ARG A 85 16.92 6.94 6.69
CA ARG A 85 17.81 5.93 7.29
C ARG A 85 17.27 4.50 7.16
N LEU A 86 15.95 4.33 7.17
CA LEU A 86 15.32 3.02 6.95
C LEU A 86 15.39 2.64 5.46
N ALA A 87 15.08 3.57 4.57
CA ALA A 87 15.10 3.38 3.12
C ALA A 87 16.52 3.09 2.60
N ALA A 88 17.54 3.73 3.18
CA ALA A 88 18.96 3.47 2.89
C ALA A 88 19.41 2.03 3.18
N ARG A 89 18.60 1.25 3.92
CA ARG A 89 18.86 -0.16 4.26
C ARG A 89 17.89 -1.12 3.59
N ALA A 90 16.90 -0.59 2.87
CA ALA A 90 15.91 -1.36 2.15
C ALA A 90 16.36 -1.60 0.71
N ASP A 91 15.91 -2.72 0.17
CA ASP A 91 16.07 -3.05 -1.24
C ASP A 91 14.84 -2.60 -2.03
N VAL A 92 13.66 -2.61 -1.39
CA VAL A 92 12.38 -2.22 -1.98
C VAL A 92 11.68 -1.20 -1.08
N PHE A 93 11.18 -0.12 -1.67
CA PHE A 93 10.26 0.82 -1.03
C PHE A 93 8.87 0.68 -1.64
N VAL A 94 7.86 0.38 -0.82
CA VAL A 94 6.47 0.19 -1.25
C VAL A 94 5.60 1.31 -0.68
N THR A 95 4.86 2.01 -1.53
CA THR A 95 3.96 3.08 -1.10
C THR A 95 2.71 3.20 -1.98
N ASN A 96 1.63 3.67 -1.37
CA ASN A 96 0.43 4.15 -2.08
C ASN A 96 0.05 5.58 -1.68
N LEU A 97 1.01 6.36 -1.16
CA LEU A 97 0.79 7.77 -0.91
C LEU A 97 0.62 8.51 -2.23
N THR A 98 -0.27 9.51 -2.23
CA THR A 98 -0.47 10.36 -3.41
C THR A 98 0.78 11.21 -3.68
N PRO A 99 1.04 11.63 -4.94
CA PRO A 99 2.20 12.44 -5.27
C PRO A 99 2.38 13.68 -4.37
N PRO A 100 1.32 14.46 -4.04
CA PRO A 100 1.46 15.59 -3.12
C PRO A 100 1.92 15.20 -1.71
N ARG A 101 1.56 14.00 -1.22
CA ARG A 101 2.02 13.51 0.10
C ARG A 101 3.48 13.04 0.03
N LEU A 102 3.89 12.40 -1.07
CA LEU A 102 5.28 12.00 -1.28
C LEU A 102 6.20 13.22 -1.32
N GLU A 103 5.82 14.25 -2.07
CA GLU A 103 6.53 15.53 -2.13
C GLU A 103 6.59 16.18 -0.75
N ARG A 104 5.45 16.28 -0.05
CA ARG A 104 5.38 16.87 1.30
C ARG A 104 6.30 16.18 2.30
N PHE A 105 6.42 14.85 2.23
CA PHE A 105 7.23 14.06 3.16
C PHE A 105 8.68 13.83 2.67
N GLY A 106 9.00 14.25 1.45
CA GLY A 106 10.32 14.02 0.83
C GLY A 106 10.61 12.53 0.62
N LEU A 107 9.60 11.77 0.21
CA LEU A 107 9.65 10.32 -0.02
C LEU A 107 9.53 9.96 -1.51
N GLY A 108 9.79 10.92 -2.40
CA GLY A 108 9.78 10.68 -3.84
C GLY A 108 10.94 9.76 -4.26
N PHE A 109 10.81 9.22 -5.47
CA PHE A 109 11.79 8.28 -6.01
C PHE A 109 13.21 8.87 -6.05
N GLU A 110 13.34 10.11 -6.51
CA GLU A 110 14.64 10.77 -6.65
C GLU A 110 15.31 11.02 -5.30
N GLU A 111 14.53 11.39 -4.29
CA GLU A 111 15.02 11.58 -2.92
C GLU A 111 15.54 10.26 -2.34
N LEU A 112 14.78 9.17 -2.47
CA LEU A 112 15.21 7.87 -1.92
C LEU A 112 16.36 7.26 -2.72
N ARG A 113 16.38 7.43 -4.05
CA ARG A 113 17.46 6.94 -4.91
C ARG A 113 18.79 7.64 -4.62
N ALA A 114 18.75 8.92 -4.22
CA ALA A 114 19.96 9.63 -3.83
C ALA A 114 20.66 8.98 -2.63
N ASP A 115 19.89 8.43 -1.68
CA ASP A 115 20.40 7.74 -0.49
C ASP A 115 20.66 6.24 -0.73
N GLN A 116 19.87 5.60 -1.60
CA GLN A 116 20.00 4.19 -1.99
C GLN A 116 19.86 4.03 -3.52
N PRO A 117 20.98 4.08 -4.27
CA PRO A 117 20.95 4.07 -5.73
C PRO A 117 20.33 2.83 -6.38
N SER A 118 20.32 1.69 -5.68
CA SER A 118 19.77 0.43 -6.15
C SER A 118 18.33 0.16 -5.72
N ILE A 119 17.65 1.14 -5.09
CA ILE A 119 16.30 0.93 -4.56
C ILE A 119 15.28 0.63 -5.65
N VAL A 120 14.46 -0.40 -5.44
CA VAL A 120 13.25 -0.62 -6.22
C VAL A 120 12.12 0.20 -5.59
N TYR A 121 11.54 1.10 -6.38
CA TYR A 121 10.48 2.01 -5.91
C TYR A 121 9.13 1.59 -6.48
N ALA A 122 8.31 0.97 -5.63
CA ALA A 122 6.98 0.47 -5.95
C ALA A 122 5.91 1.47 -5.49
N LEU A 123 5.38 2.24 -6.45
CA LEU A 123 4.30 3.21 -6.23
C LEU A 123 2.98 2.69 -6.80
N LEU A 124 1.95 2.64 -5.96
CA LEU A 124 0.59 2.29 -6.36
C LEU A 124 -0.35 3.46 -6.14
N THR A 125 -0.86 4.04 -7.22
CA THR A 125 -1.94 5.04 -7.19
C THR A 125 -3.10 4.55 -8.04
N GLY A 126 -4.31 5.05 -7.78
CA GLY A 126 -5.50 4.60 -8.51
C GLY A 126 -5.48 4.89 -10.01
N TYR A 127 -4.73 5.91 -10.45
CA TYR A 127 -4.71 6.38 -11.84
C TYR A 127 -3.29 6.46 -12.43
N GLY A 128 -2.29 5.91 -11.76
CA GLY A 128 -0.87 6.06 -12.14
C GLY A 128 -0.28 7.41 -11.77
N SER A 129 0.96 7.65 -12.20
CA SER A 129 1.74 8.86 -11.89
C SER A 129 1.77 9.90 -13.01
N THR A 130 1.08 9.63 -14.12
CA THR A 130 1.06 10.49 -15.31
C THR A 130 -0.37 10.71 -15.82
N GLY A 131 -0.56 11.75 -16.64
CA GLY A 131 -1.86 12.08 -17.21
C GLY A 131 -2.76 12.93 -16.31
N ALA A 132 -3.95 13.26 -16.81
CA ALA A 132 -4.85 14.24 -16.20
C ALA A 132 -5.37 13.82 -14.81
N ASP A 133 -5.42 12.52 -14.53
CA ASP A 133 -5.96 11.97 -13.29
C ASP A 133 -4.85 11.64 -12.25
N ALA A 134 -3.57 11.90 -12.53
CA ALA A 134 -2.43 11.50 -11.69
C ALA A 134 -2.49 12.03 -10.24
N HIS A 135 -3.07 13.22 -10.04
CA HIS A 135 -3.22 13.83 -8.71
C HIS A 135 -4.56 13.51 -8.04
N ARG A 136 -5.44 12.75 -8.71
CA ARG A 136 -6.74 12.37 -8.14
C ARG A 136 -6.55 11.20 -7.19
N SER A 137 -7.23 11.28 -6.05
CA SER A 137 -7.34 10.13 -5.15
C SER A 137 -8.21 9.07 -5.79
N GLY A 138 -7.75 7.83 -5.75
CA GLY A 138 -8.48 6.66 -6.25
C GLY A 138 -8.57 5.59 -5.18
N PHE A 139 -9.73 4.95 -5.09
CA PHE A 139 -9.97 3.78 -4.27
C PHE A 139 -10.41 2.62 -5.19
N ASP A 140 -10.42 1.41 -4.66
CA ASP A 140 -10.97 0.22 -5.32
C ASP A 140 -12.28 0.50 -6.06
N SER A 141 -13.26 1.09 -5.36
CA SER A 141 -14.58 1.36 -5.91
C SER A 141 -14.58 2.40 -7.03
N THR A 142 -13.77 3.46 -6.92
CA THR A 142 -13.79 4.58 -7.87
C THR A 142 -12.85 4.39 -9.04
N ALA A 143 -11.63 3.91 -8.78
CA ALA A 143 -10.58 3.78 -9.77
C ALA A 143 -10.62 2.40 -10.45
N TYR A 144 -10.55 1.32 -9.68
CA TYR A 144 -10.53 -0.02 -10.28
C TYR A 144 -11.90 -0.42 -10.81
N MET A 145 -12.97 -0.23 -10.03
CA MET A 145 -14.28 -0.80 -10.34
C MET A 145 -15.11 0.11 -11.26
N ALA A 146 -15.30 1.39 -10.89
CA ALA A 146 -16.13 2.30 -11.68
C ALA A 146 -15.41 2.82 -12.94
N ARG A 147 -14.18 3.33 -12.82
CA ARG A 147 -13.49 3.98 -13.96
C ARG A 147 -13.09 3.00 -15.07
N SER A 148 -12.83 1.74 -14.75
CA SER A 148 -12.50 0.71 -15.74
C SER A 148 -13.72 0.15 -16.49
N GLY A 149 -14.93 0.39 -15.99
CA GLY A 149 -16.16 -0.20 -16.50
C GLY A 149 -16.51 -1.57 -15.91
N VAL A 150 -15.71 -2.13 -14.99
CA VAL A 150 -16.01 -3.43 -14.37
C VAL A 150 -17.38 -3.44 -13.70
N MET A 151 -17.75 -2.39 -12.96
CA MET A 151 -19.08 -2.34 -12.30
C MET A 151 -20.27 -2.47 -13.25
N ASP A 152 -20.14 -1.93 -14.47
CA ASP A 152 -21.17 -2.03 -15.51
C ASP A 152 -21.16 -3.44 -16.14
N LEU A 153 -19.97 -3.96 -16.41
CA LEU A 153 -19.78 -5.26 -17.05
C LEU A 153 -20.33 -6.44 -16.24
N ILE A 154 -20.20 -6.40 -14.90
CA ILE A 154 -20.67 -7.48 -14.02
C ILE A 154 -22.07 -7.22 -13.44
N GLY A 155 -22.71 -6.12 -13.82
CA GLY A 155 -24.06 -5.75 -13.38
C GLY A 155 -25.16 -6.37 -14.23
N GLU A 156 -26.40 -6.27 -13.76
CA GLU A 156 -27.57 -6.68 -14.53
C GLU A 156 -28.07 -5.52 -15.39
N ALA A 157 -28.36 -5.79 -16.66
CA ALA A 157 -28.82 -4.78 -17.61
C ALA A 157 -30.10 -4.08 -17.10
N GLY A 158 -30.08 -2.75 -17.09
CA GLY A 158 -31.20 -1.93 -16.61
C GLY A 158 -31.25 -1.74 -15.09
N THR A 159 -30.26 -2.24 -14.33
CA THR A 159 -30.12 -2.02 -12.89
C THR A 159 -28.96 -1.06 -12.58
N PRO A 160 -28.94 -0.42 -11.40
CA PRO A 160 -27.78 0.37 -10.98
C PRO A 160 -26.50 -0.46 -10.92
N PRO A 161 -25.31 0.14 -11.17
CA PRO A 161 -24.05 -0.59 -11.11
C PRO A 161 -23.83 -1.28 -9.76
N VAL A 162 -23.28 -2.49 -9.80
CA VAL A 162 -23.08 -3.29 -8.59
C VAL A 162 -22.01 -2.68 -7.69
N GLN A 163 -22.25 -2.77 -6.37
CA GLN A 163 -21.24 -2.35 -5.41
C GLN A 163 -20.13 -3.40 -5.26
N SER A 164 -18.88 -2.94 -5.34
CA SER A 164 -17.69 -3.75 -5.08
C SER A 164 -17.65 -4.24 -3.63
N ARG A 165 -17.09 -5.43 -3.42
CA ARG A 165 -16.64 -5.86 -2.10
C ARG A 165 -15.26 -5.28 -1.84
N ALA A 166 -14.96 -4.95 -0.58
CA ALA A 166 -13.67 -4.37 -0.22
C ALA A 166 -12.50 -5.26 -0.70
N GLY A 167 -11.55 -4.63 -1.37
CA GLY A 167 -10.32 -5.26 -1.87
C GLY A 167 -10.45 -6.06 -3.16
N GLN A 168 -11.61 -6.05 -3.84
CA GLN A 168 -11.84 -6.89 -5.02
C GLN A 168 -10.89 -6.55 -6.19
N GLY A 169 -10.62 -5.28 -6.42
CA GLY A 169 -9.62 -4.77 -7.35
C GLY A 169 -8.25 -4.50 -6.71
N ASP A 170 -8.20 -4.21 -5.40
CA ASP A 170 -6.94 -4.00 -4.69
C ASP A 170 -6.02 -5.23 -4.74
N HIS A 171 -6.54 -6.44 -4.47
CA HIS A 171 -5.72 -7.66 -4.44
C HIS A 171 -5.12 -8.05 -5.81
N PRO A 172 -5.86 -8.04 -6.95
CA PRO A 172 -5.23 -8.26 -8.25
C PRO A 172 -4.22 -7.15 -8.59
N THR A 173 -4.51 -5.89 -8.22
CA THR A 173 -3.54 -4.79 -8.40
C THR A 173 -2.27 -5.00 -7.58
N ALA A 174 -2.39 -5.56 -6.37
CA ALA A 174 -1.27 -5.93 -5.52
C ALA A 174 -0.34 -6.96 -6.20
N MET A 175 -0.94 -7.96 -6.85
CA MET A 175 -0.17 -8.96 -7.60
C MET A 175 0.52 -8.37 -8.84
N SER A 176 -0.13 -7.43 -9.53
CA SER A 176 0.50 -6.69 -10.64
C SER A 176 1.64 -5.79 -10.19
N LEU A 177 1.61 -5.26 -8.96
CA LEU A 177 2.73 -4.48 -8.40
C LEU A 177 3.90 -5.39 -8.01
N LEU A 178 3.62 -6.64 -7.63
CA LEU A 178 4.62 -7.61 -7.19
C LEU A 178 5.45 -8.20 -8.35
N SER A 179 4.83 -8.37 -9.52
CA SER A 179 5.42 -9.03 -10.71
C SER A 179 6.48 -8.18 -11.41
#